data_AF-A0A7X7SW23-F1
#
_entry.id   AF-A0A7X7SW23-F1
#
_cell.length_a   1.000
_cell.length_b   1.000
_cell.length_c   1.000
_cell.angle_alpha   90.00
_cell.angle_beta   90.00
_cell.angle_gamma   90.00
#
_symmetry.space_group_name_H-M   'P 1'
#
loop_
_entity.id
_entity.type
_entity.pdbx_description
1 polymer ?
#
loop_
_entity_poly.entity_id
_entity_poly.type
_entity_poly.pdbx_seq_one_letter_code
_entity_poly.pdbx_strand_id
1 'polypeptide(L)' 'MSTVIDLSKSVYDICKEYPEVVNIMKDLGFENITNPGMLNTIGRFMTIPKGADMKNIPMEKIKEAFAEKGYVLI' A
#
# COMPACT_ATOMS: atom_id res chain seq x y z
N MET A 1 -13.84 12.52 -8.17
CA MET A 1 -12.56 12.31 -8.89
C MET A 1 -11.86 11.20 -8.14
N SER A 2 -11.54 10.09 -8.81
CA SER A 2 -10.86 8.96 -8.18
C SER A 2 -9.36 9.19 -8.22
N THR A 3 -8.67 8.97 -7.10
CA THR A 3 -7.21 9.13 -7.05
C THR A 3 -6.55 7.85 -7.55
N VAL A 4 -5.68 7.98 -8.55
CA VAL A 4 -5.01 6.82 -9.17
C VAL A 4 -3.69 6.56 -8.47
N ILE A 5 -3.50 5.34 -7.98
CA ILE A 5 -2.25 4.88 -7.35
C ILE A 5 -1.60 3.88 -8.30
N ASP A 6 -0.38 4.23 -8.72
CA ASP A 6 0.49 3.35 -9.50
C ASP A 6 1.18 2.34 -8.59
N LEU A 7 0.85 1.07 -8.76
CA LEU A 7 1.39 -0.04 -7.97
C LEU A 7 2.85 -0.37 -8.30
N SER A 8 3.40 0.23 -9.35
CA SER A 8 4.82 0.17 -9.70
C SER A 8 5.66 1.08 -8.79
N LYS A 9 5.05 2.12 -8.20
CA LYS A 9 5.71 2.97 -7.22
C LYS A 9 6.02 2.19 -5.94
N SER A 10 7.05 2.63 -5.23
CA SER A 10 7.38 2.06 -3.94
C SER A 10 6.28 2.36 -2.92
N VAL A 11 6.11 1.45 -1.96
CA VAL A 11 5.19 1.66 -0.83
C VAL A 11 5.54 2.95 -0.08
N TYR A 12 6.83 3.26 0.04
CA TYR A 12 7.31 4.51 0.62
C TYR A 12 6.76 5.74 -0.13
N ASP A 13 6.89 5.78 -1.46
CA ASP A 13 6.44 6.93 -2.25
C ASP A 13 4.93 7.08 -2.20
N ILE A 14 4.18 5.97 -2.30
CA ILE A 14 2.72 5.96 -2.21
C ILE A 14 2.27 6.48 -0.83
N CYS A 15 2.84 5.96 0.27
CA CYS A 15 2.47 6.42 1.62
C CYS A 15 2.93 7.85 1.93
N LYS A 16 3.97 8.34 1.24
CA LYS A 16 4.42 9.73 1.36
C LYS A 16 3.49 10.69 0.60
N GLU A 17 3.02 10.28 -0.58
CA GLU A 17 2.09 11.04 -1.42
C GLU A 17 0.66 10.98 -0.82
N TYR A 18 0.29 9.83 -0.26
CA TYR A 18 -1.03 9.52 0.31
C TYR A 18 -0.88 8.91 1.72
N PRO A 19 -0.72 9.73 2.77
CA PRO A 19 -0.55 9.24 4.14
C PRO A 19 -1.68 8.34 4.62
N GLU A 20 -2.90 8.56 4.14
CA GLU A 20 -4.07 7.73 4.45
C GLU A 20 -3.93 6.27 3.97
N VAL A 21 -3.12 6.01 2.95
CA VAL A 21 -2.83 4.65 2.46
C VAL A 21 -2.15 3.80 3.54
N VAL A 22 -1.38 4.41 4.44
CA VAL A 22 -0.76 3.71 5.57
C VAL A 22 -1.82 2.99 6.42
N ASN A 23 -2.96 3.65 6.67
CA ASN A 23 -4.04 3.05 7.44
C ASN A 23 -4.73 1.91 6.67
N ILE A 24 -4.99 2.10 5.38
CA ILE A 24 -5.59 1.06 4.52
C ILE A 24 -4.69 -0.18 4.51
N MET A 25 -3.38 0.02 4.33
CA MET A 25 -2.41 -1.07 4.34
C MET A 25 -2.31 -1.74 5.71
N LYS A 26 -2.35 -0.97 6.81
CA LYS A 26 -2.41 -1.54 8.16
C LYS A 26 -3.62 -2.45 8.34
N ASP A 27 -4.80 -2.01 7.93
CA ASP A 27 -6.07 -2.78 8.04
C ASP A 27 -6.05 -4.04 7.16
N LEU A 28 -5.33 -4.00 6.04
CA LEU A 28 -5.11 -5.15 5.17
C LEU A 28 -4.12 -6.19 5.74
N GLY A 29 -3.42 -5.88 6.84
CA GLY A 29 -2.44 -6.78 7.49
C GLY A 29 -0.96 -6.41 7.26
N PHE A 30 -0.70 -5.24 6.67
CA PHE A 30 0.65 -4.69 6.51
C PHE A 30 1.10 -3.92 7.76
N GLU A 31 0.97 -4.50 8.96
CA GLU A 31 1.19 -3.79 10.24
C GLU A 31 2.55 -3.10 10.36
N ASN A 32 3.61 -3.72 9.82
CA ASN A 32 4.97 -3.18 9.86
C ASN A 32 5.14 -1.87 9.07
N ILE A 33 4.22 -1.54 8.16
CA ILE A 33 4.28 -0.31 7.37
C ILE A 33 4.14 0.95 8.23
N THR A 34 3.52 0.82 9.40
CA THR A 34 3.38 1.90 10.38
C THR A 34 4.71 2.23 11.06
N ASN A 35 5.71 1.34 10.97
CA ASN A 35 7.04 1.60 11.50
C ASN A 35 7.84 2.46 10.51
N PRO A 36 8.18 3.71 10.86
CA PRO A 36 8.88 4.61 9.96
C PRO A 36 10.27 4.10 9.58
N GLY A 37 10.94 3.32 10.43
CA GLY A 37 12.22 2.70 10.10
C GLY A 37 12.10 1.64 9.00
N MET A 38 11.04 0.83 9.04
CA MET A 38 10.75 -0.19 8.03
C MET A 38 10.33 0.44 6.69
N LEU A 39 9.47 1.46 6.74
CA LEU A 39 9.03 2.20 5.56
C LEU A 39 10.19 2.92 4.86
N ASN A 40 11.08 3.56 5.62
CA ASN A 40 12.24 4.29 5.06
C ASN A 40 13.36 3.40 4.53
N THR A 41 13.34 2.10 4.83
CA THR A 41 14.36 1.15 4.37
C THR A 41 13.77 0.21 3.33
N ILE A 42 13.06 -0.83 3.78
CA ILE A 42 12.45 -1.85 2.94
C ILE A 42 11.34 -1.25 2.09
N GLY A 43 10.52 -0.36 2.65
CA GLY A 43 9.39 0.28 1.95
C GLY A 43 9.78 1.06 0.69
N ARG A 44 11.04 1.48 0.55
CA ARG A 44 11.55 2.16 -0.66
C ARG A 44 11.78 1.23 -1.86
N PHE A 45 12.02 -0.05 -1.59
CA PHE A 45 12.24 -1.06 -2.64
C PHE A 45 11.04 -2.01 -2.78
N MET A 46 10.17 -2.02 -1.77
CA MET A 46 8.97 -2.82 -1.73
C MET A 46 7.84 -2.12 -2.51
N THR A 47 7.08 -2.90 -3.28
CA THR A 47 5.81 -2.45 -3.88
C THR A 47 4.64 -3.17 -3.21
N ILE A 48 3.44 -2.61 -3.32
CA ILE A 48 2.22 -3.22 -2.75
C ILE A 48 2.01 -4.66 -3.27
N PRO A 49 2.09 -4.95 -4.59
CA PRO A 49 1.93 -6.32 -5.10
C PRO A 49 2.92 -7.31 -4.47
N LYS A 50 4.21 -6.93 -4.37
CA LYS A 50 5.22 -7.80 -3.77
C LYS A 50 4.93 -8.02 -2.28
N GLY A 51 4.45 -7.00 -1.59
CA GLY A 51 4.15 -7.09 -0.16
C GLY A 51 2.96 -8.00 0.08
N ALA A 52 1.96 -7.90 -0.79
CA ALA A 52 0.78 -8.74 -0.80
C ALA A 52 1.16 -10.21 -0.97
N ASP A 53 2.01 -10.51 -1.94
CA ASP A 53 2.53 -11.86 -2.21
C ASP A 53 3.26 -12.43 -0.97
N MET A 54 4.19 -11.68 -0.39
CA MET A 54 4.92 -12.09 0.82
C MET A 54 4.00 -12.34 2.02
N LYS A 55 2.94 -11.54 2.15
CA LYS A 55 1.95 -11.63 3.23
C LYS A 55 0.81 -12.60 2.92
N ASN A 56 0.80 -13.22 1.73
CA ASN A 56 -0.30 -14.05 1.23
C ASN A 56 -1.67 -13.31 1.28
N ILE A 57 -1.66 -12.01 0.96
CA ILE A 57 -2.86 -11.19 0.85
C ILE A 57 -3.31 -11.19 -0.61
N PRO A 58 -4.56 -11.61 -0.91
CA PRO A 58 -5.05 -11.60 -2.28
C PRO A 58 -5.16 -10.16 -2.81
N MET A 59 -4.69 -9.96 -4.03
CA MET A 59 -4.67 -8.64 -4.67
C MET A 59 -6.07 -8.04 -4.85
N GLU A 60 -7.09 -8.89 -5.00
CA GLU A 60 -8.49 -8.49 -5.08
C GLU A 60 -8.94 -7.75 -3.83
N LYS A 61 -8.63 -8.27 -2.63
CA LYS A 61 -8.93 -7.63 -1.36
C LYS A 61 -8.25 -6.27 -1.21
N ILE A 62 -7.03 -6.14 -1.74
CA ILE A 62 -6.31 -4.86 -1.76
C ILE A 62 -7.04 -3.87 -2.66
N LYS A 63 -7.40 -4.28 -3.88
CA LYS A 63 -8.17 -3.42 -4.80
C LYS A 63 -9.47 -2.95 -4.19
N GLU A 64 -10.22 -3.84 -3.53
CA GLU A 64 -11.47 -3.50 -2.84
C GLU A 64 -11.25 -2.46 -1.74
N ALA A 65 -10.31 -2.70 -0.82
CA ALA A 65 -10.06 -1.78 0.29
C ALA A 65 -9.60 -0.39 -0.17
N PHE A 66 -8.84 -0.31 -1.26
CA PHE A 66 -8.46 0.96 -1.86
C PHE A 66 -9.63 1.62 -2.60
N ALA A 67 -10.46 0.85 -3.31
CA ALA A 67 -11.65 1.35 -4.00
C ALA A 67 -12.71 1.89 -3.03
N GLU A 68 -12.92 1.25 -1.88
CA GLU A 68 -13.80 1.73 -0.81
C GLU A 68 -13.38 3.11 -0.27
N LYS A 69 -12.10 3.46 -0.41
CA LYS A 69 -11.53 4.74 -0.01
C LYS A 69 -11.42 5.73 -1.17
N GLY A 70 -11.92 5.37 -2.35
CA GLY A 70 -11.94 6.23 -3.54
C GLY A 70 -10.66 6.19 -4.38
N TYR A 71 -9.78 5.20 -4.16
CA TYR A 71 -8.57 5.00 -4.96
C TYR A 71 -8.78 3.97 -6.07
N VAL A 72 -8.10 4.19 -7.19
CA VAL A 72 -8.02 3.24 -8.29
C VAL A 72 -6.56 2.79 -8.41
N LEU A 73 -6.34 1.47 -8.38
CA LEU A 73 -5.00 0.89 -8.50
C LEU A 73 -4.71 0.58 -9.97
N ILE A 74 -3.56 1.04 -10.48
CA ILE A 74 -3.05 0.74 -11.83
C ILE A 74 -1.71 0.02 -11.79
#